data_AF-A0AAW1MEH8-F1
#
_entry.id   AF-A0AAW1MEH8-F1
#
_cell.length_a   1.000
_cell.length_b   1.000
_cell.length_c   1.000
_cell.angle_alpha   90.00
_cell.angle_beta   90.00
_cell.angle_gamma   90.00
#
_symmetry.space_group_name_H-M   'P 1'
#
loop_
_entity.id
_entity.type
_entity.pdbx_description
1 polymer ?
#
loop_
_entity_poly.entity_id
_entity_poly.type
_entity_poly.pdbx_seq_one_letter_code
_entity_poly.pdbx_strand_id
1 'polypeptide(L)'
;MAQTNSPTIERLVGRENYNTWKFAMQALLEHEDLWGCVTGDAMYTANTKKVTKARAKIIILIDPINYIHIQDTTDAKGAWDKLQCAFEDSGLLKILV
;
A
#
# COMPACT_ATOMS: atom_id res chain seq x y z
N MET A 1 14.02 6.50 27.96
CA MET A 1 12.79 6.33 27.16
C MET A 1 13.21 6.44 25.70
N ALA A 2 13.25 5.33 24.96
CA ALA A 2 13.59 5.39 23.54
C ALA A 2 12.47 6.12 22.82
N GLN A 3 12.75 7.32 22.30
CA GLN A 3 11.85 7.99 21.37
C GLN A 3 11.83 7.10 20.11
N THR A 4 10.81 6.26 19.96
CA THR A 4 10.54 5.56 18.71
C THR A 4 10.07 6.61 17.72
N ASN A 5 11.02 7.35 17.16
CA ASN A 5 10.81 8.24 16.03
C ASN A 5 10.48 7.33 14.84
N SER A 6 9.22 6.90 14.78
CA SER A 6 8.72 6.07 13.71
C SER A 6 8.92 6.86 12.42
N PRO A 7 9.54 6.29 11.38
CA PRO A 7 9.71 7.01 10.12
C PRO A 7 8.34 7.51 9.67
N THR A 8 8.21 8.83 9.54
CA THR A 8 6.97 9.45 9.08
C THR A 8 6.83 9.14 7.60
N ILE A 9 6.10 8.08 7.29
CA ILE A 9 5.76 7.74 5.91
C ILE A 9 4.76 8.79 5.43
N GLU A 10 5.11 9.50 4.37
CA GLU A 10 4.21 10.46 3.72
C GLU A 10 2.97 9.73 3.22
N ARG A 11 1.80 10.37 3.27
CA ARG A 11 0.57 9.77 2.72
C ARG A 11 0.61 9.79 1.20
N LEU A 12 -0.02 8.82 0.55
CA LEU A 12 -0.19 8.82 -0.90
C LEU A 12 -1.10 9.98 -1.31
N VAL A 13 -0.52 11.01 -1.91
CA VAL A 13 -1.24 12.18 -2.44
C VAL A 13 -1.72 11.88 -3.86
N GLY A 14 -0.93 11.11 -4.60
CA GLY A 14 -1.30 10.63 -5.92
C GLY A 14 -0.07 10.13 -6.65
N ARG A 15 -0.06 10.35 -7.95
CA ARG A 15 0.96 9.78 -8.83
C ARG A 15 2.36 10.33 -8.59
N GLU A 16 2.47 11.59 -8.18
CA GLU A 16 3.76 12.27 -7.97
C GLU A 16 4.61 11.61 -6.88
N ASN A 17 3.97 11.08 -5.83
CA ASN A 17 4.66 10.45 -4.70
C ASN A 17 4.44 8.94 -4.62
N TYR A 18 3.73 8.33 -5.59
CA TYR A 18 3.41 6.90 -5.57
C TYR A 18 4.65 6.00 -5.48
N ASN A 19 5.71 6.26 -6.23
CA ASN A 19 6.91 5.42 -6.19
C ASN A 19 7.60 5.44 -4.82
N THR A 20 7.74 6.63 -4.23
CA THR A 20 8.31 6.82 -2.89
C THR A 20 7.41 6.19 -1.82
N TRP A 21 6.10 6.43 -1.92
CA TRP A 21 5.10 5.85 -1.04
C TRP A 21 5.10 4.33 -1.10
N LYS A 22 5.12 3.74 -2.30
CA LYS A 22 5.13 2.30 -2.54
C LYS A 22 6.32 1.65 -1.85
N PHE A 23 7.51 2.22 -2.03
CA PHE A 23 8.73 1.72 -1.39
C PHE A 23 8.64 1.78 0.14
N ALA A 24 8.20 2.92 0.70
CA ALA A 24 8.06 3.09 2.14
C ALA A 24 6.97 2.18 2.74
N MET A 25 5.84 2.02 2.04
CA MET A 25 4.72 1.19 2.45
C MET A 25 5.08 -0.29 2.41
N GLN A 26 5.81 -0.74 1.39
CA GLN A 26 6.35 -2.11 1.34
C GLN A 26 7.26 -2.38 2.54
N ALA A 27 8.23 -1.50 2.80
CA ALA A 27 9.14 -1.64 3.94
C ALA A 27 8.41 -1.68 5.29
N LEU A 28 7.34 -0.88 5.46
CA LEU A 28 6.50 -0.91 6.65
C LEU A 28 5.80 -2.27 6.83
N LEU A 29 5.20 -2.78 5.76
CA LEU A 29 4.49 -4.06 5.79
C LEU A 29 5.45 -5.23 6.01
N GLU A 30 6.66 -5.17 5.45
CA GLU A 30 7.72 -6.17 5.70
C GLU A 30 8.19 -6.11 7.15
N HIS A 31 8.43 -4.92 7.70
CA HIS A 31 8.83 -4.72 9.10
C HIS A 31 7.80 -5.28 10.10
N GLU A 32 6.53 -5.30 9.73
CA GLU A 32 5.45 -5.83 10.57
C GLU A 32 5.00 -7.24 10.23
N ASP A 33 5.69 -7.93 9.32
CA ASP A 33 5.34 -9.27 8.86
C ASP A 33 3.89 -9.35 8.32
N LEU A 34 3.54 -8.35 7.48
CA LEU A 34 2.24 -8.17 6.85
C LEU A 34 2.29 -8.22 5.32
N TRP A 35 3.48 -8.12 4.71
CA TRP A 35 3.64 -8.09 3.25
C TRP A 35 3.01 -9.30 2.54
N GLY A 36 3.04 -10.49 3.17
CA GLY A 36 2.37 -11.68 2.66
C GLY A 36 0.85 -11.51 2.42
N CYS A 37 0.18 -10.60 3.15
CA CYS A 37 -1.24 -10.31 2.93
C CYS A 37 -1.49 -9.55 1.62
N VAL A 38 -0.49 -8.83 1.13
CA VAL A 38 -0.55 -8.05 -0.11
C VAL A 38 -0.15 -8.90 -1.31
N THR A 39 0.81 -9.81 -1.15
CA THR A 39 1.19 -10.75 -2.21
C THR A 39 0.18 -11.90 -2.40
N GLY A 40 -0.70 -12.11 -1.42
CA GLY A 40 -1.73 -13.17 -1.47
C GLY A 40 -1.23 -14.52 -0.98
N ASP A 41 -0.22 -14.53 -0.11
CA ASP A 41 0.28 -15.75 0.52
C ASP A 41 -0.80 -16.38 1.41
N ALA A 42 -1.15 -17.64 1.13
CA ALA A 42 -2.22 -18.37 1.82
C ALA A 42 -2.03 -18.45 3.34
N MET A 43 -0.78 -18.51 3.82
CA MET A 43 -0.46 -18.57 5.25
C MET A 43 -0.77 -17.25 5.96
N TYR A 44 -0.66 -16.13 5.25
CA TYR A 44 -0.94 -14.80 5.75
C TYR A 44 -2.41 -14.44 5.58
N THR A 45 -3.02 -14.77 4.44
CA THR A 45 -4.42 -14.47 4.14
C THR A 45 -5.39 -15.30 4.99
N ALA A 46 -4.98 -16.47 5.47
CA ALA A 46 -5.74 -17.25 6.46
C ALA A 46 -5.88 -16.53 7.82
N ASN A 47 -4.99 -15.60 8.14
CA ASN A 47 -5.02 -14.85 9.38
C ASN A 47 -5.76 -13.51 9.20
N THR A 48 -7.07 -13.50 9.49
CA THR A 48 -7.94 -12.33 9.37
C THR A 48 -7.39 -11.10 10.11
N LYS A 49 -6.68 -11.27 11.23
CA LYS A 49 -6.06 -10.16 11.96
C LYS A 49 -4.93 -9.51 11.15
N LYS A 50 -4.07 -10.31 10.51
CA LYS A 50 -2.98 -9.79 9.65
C LYS A 50 -3.54 -9.09 8.42
N VAL A 51 -4.53 -9.70 7.76
CA VAL A 51 -5.20 -9.10 6.59
C VAL A 51 -5.84 -7.76 6.93
N THR A 52 -6.57 -7.70 8.05
CA THR A 52 -7.22 -6.47 8.51
C THR A 52 -6.20 -5.39 8.86
N LYS A 53 -5.10 -5.77 9.54
CA LYS A 53 -4.02 -4.84 9.91
C LYS A 53 -3.29 -4.29 8.68
N ALA A 54 -2.98 -5.14 7.70
CA ALA A 54 -2.35 -4.73 6.45
C ALA A 54 -3.24 -3.74 5.69
N ARG A 55 -4.52 -4.06 5.51
CA ARG A 55 -5.50 -3.18 4.85
C ARG A 55 -5.65 -1.84 5.57
N ALA A 56 -5.78 -1.85 6.90
CA ALA A 56 -5.90 -0.62 7.68
C ALA A 56 -4.68 0.29 7.52
N LYS A 57 -3.46 -0.28 7.50
CA LYS A 57 -2.24 0.50 7.27
C LYS A 57 -2.18 1.15 5.91
N ILE A 58 -2.59 0.43 4.87
CA ILE A 58 -2.68 0.97 3.51
C ILE A 58 -3.62 2.19 3.52
N ILE A 59 -4.83 2.05 4.10
CA ILE A 59 -5.82 3.13 4.16
C ILE A 59 -5.32 4.35 4.95
N ILE A 60 -4.67 4.14 6.11
CA ILE A 60 -4.17 5.23 6.97
C ILE A 60 -3.09 6.06 6.27
N LEU A 61 -2.30 5.42 5.41
CA LEU A 61 -1.21 6.05 4.67
C LEU A 61 -1.65 6.56 3.29
N ILE A 62 -2.94 6.67 3.03
CA ILE A 62 -3.48 7.24 1.78
C ILE A 62 -4.22 8.52 2.10
N ASP A 63 -4.06 9.53 1.25
CA ASP A 63 -4.85 10.75 1.36
C ASP A 63 -6.32 10.48 1.02
N PRO A 64 -7.30 11.02 1.78
CA PRO A 64 -8.72 10.74 1.58
C PRO A 64 -9.22 10.95 0.15
N ILE A 65 -8.60 11.83 -0.63
CA ILE A 65 -8.94 12.04 -2.05
C ILE A 65 -8.80 10.75 -2.88
N ASN A 66 -7.90 9.85 -2.48
CA ASN A 66 -7.60 8.60 -3.17
C ASN A 66 -8.43 7.40 -2.66
N TYR A 67 -9.30 7.59 -1.65
CA TYR A 67 -10.16 6.51 -1.14
C TYR A 67 -11.12 5.98 -2.20
N ILE A 68 -11.48 6.81 -3.20
CA ILE A 68 -12.31 6.39 -4.34
C ILE A 68 -11.73 5.17 -5.08
N HIS A 69 -10.41 4.99 -5.06
CA HIS A 69 -9.76 3.84 -5.71
C HIS A 69 -9.87 2.54 -4.90
N ILE A 70 -9.99 2.62 -3.57
CA ILE A 70 -9.86 1.45 -2.69
C ILE A 70 -11.07 1.18 -1.80
N GLN A 71 -12.08 2.07 -1.77
CA GLN A 71 -13.26 1.92 -0.91
C GLN A 71 -14.02 0.62 -1.13
N ASP A 72 -14.06 0.11 -2.37
CA ASP A 72 -14.73 -1.15 -2.72
C ASP A 72 -13.87 -2.41 -2.44
N THR A 73 -12.69 -2.26 -1.84
CA THR A 73 -11.79 -3.39 -1.60
C THR A 73 -11.97 -3.96 -0.21
N THR A 74 -12.14 -5.28 -0.12
CA THR A 74 -12.29 -6.03 1.14
C THR A 74 -10.96 -6.53 1.69
N ASP A 75 -9.97 -6.71 0.82
CA ASP A 75 -8.71 -7.38 1.11
C ASP A 75 -7.51 -6.45 0.86
N ALA A 76 -6.44 -6.63 1.65
CA ALA A 76 -5.22 -5.83 1.53
C ALA A 76 -4.57 -5.93 0.14
N LYS A 77 -4.59 -7.13 -0.46
CA LYS A 77 -4.16 -7.36 -1.83
C LYS A 77 -4.97 -6.54 -2.84
N GLY A 78 -6.30 -6.60 -2.77
CA GLY A 78 -7.17 -5.86 -3.69
C GLY A 78 -6.96 -4.34 -3.60
N ALA A 79 -6.75 -3.82 -2.38
CA ALA A 79 -6.38 -2.41 -2.20
C ALA A 79 -5.06 -2.08 -2.89
N TRP A 80 -4.03 -2.90 -2.70
CA TRP A 80 -2.72 -2.70 -3.32
C TRP A 80 -2.75 -2.79 -4.84
N ASP A 81 -3.36 -3.82 -5.40
CA ASP A 81 -3.51 -4.03 -6.86
C ASP A 81 -4.21 -2.82 -7.51
N LYS A 82 -5.29 -2.30 -6.91
CA LYS A 82 -5.99 -1.12 -7.45
C LYS A 82 -5.13 0.14 -7.41
N LEU A 83 -4.36 0.36 -6.35
CA LEU A 83 -3.44 1.49 -6.26
C LEU A 83 -2.32 1.37 -7.29
N GLN A 84 -1.77 0.16 -7.46
CA GLN A 84 -0.77 -0.12 -8.49
C GLN A 84 -1.32 0.14 -9.88
N CYS A 85 -2.51 -0.37 -10.21
CA CYS A 85 -3.17 -0.09 -11.47
C CYS A 85 -3.47 1.41 -11.68
N ALA A 86 -3.83 2.15 -10.63
CA ALA A 86 -4.17 3.57 -10.74
C ALA A 86 -2.94 4.48 -10.95
N PHE A 87 -1.81 4.16 -10.33
CA PHE A 87 -0.66 5.07 -10.26
C PHE A 87 0.61 4.58 -10.97
N GLU A 88 0.76 3.27 -11.17
CA GLU A 88 1.92 2.66 -11.85
C GLU A 88 1.78 2.64 -13.38
N ASP A 89 0.56 2.51 -13.90
CA ASP A 89 0.30 2.15 -15.31
C ASP A 89 0.76 3.19 -16.35
N SER A 90 1.03 4.43 -15.94
CA SER A 90 1.33 5.48 -16.92
C SER A 90 2.84 5.65 -17.23
N GLY A 91 3.61 4.57 -17.05
CA GLY A 91 4.96 4.41 -17.63
C GLY A 91 4.95 4.07 -19.13
N LEU A 92 3.81 3.73 -19.72
CA LEU A 92 3.65 3.27 -21.12
C LEU A 92 3.56 4.40 -22.18
N LEU A 93 4.26 5.53 -22.00
CA LEU A 93 4.33 6.60 -23.01
C LEU A 93 5.71 7.28 -23.11
N LYS A 94 6.83 6.54 -23.20
CA LYS A 94 8.14 7.18 -23.48
C LYS A 94 9.11 6.54 -24.47
N ILE A 95 8.75 5.51 -25.25
CA ILE A 95 9.57 5.15 -26.43
C ILE A 95 8.68 4.93 -27.65
N LEU A 96 8.21 6.04 -28.21
CA LEU A 96 8.02 6.20 -29.64
C LEU A 96 8.97 7.33 -30.07
N VAL A 97 10.24 6.99 -30.31
CA VAL A 97 11.14 7.67 -31.27
C VAL A 97 12.04 6.60 -31.86
#